data_AF-A0A6A2YQK2-F1
#
_entry.id   AF-A0A6A2YQK2-F1
#
_cell.length_a   1.000
_cell.length_b   1.000
_cell.length_c   1.000
_cell.angle_alpha   90.00
_cell.angle_beta   90.00
_cell.angle_gamma   90.00
#
_symmetry.space_group_name_H-M   'P 1'
#
loop_
_entity.id
_entity.type
_entity.pdbx_description
1 polymer ?
#
loop_
_entity_poly.entity_id
_entity_poly.type
_entity_poly.pdbx_seq_one_letter_code
_entity_poly.pdbx_strand_id
1 'polypeptide(L)'
;MTILDVEKVVRDFEAMTKDAENVQRETLKLILEENGCAEYLQNLGLNGRTDPESFKACVPLVTHKDLEPYIQRVANGVSPTILTGKPITTISLSSGTTQGKPKFVPFNDELMKTTLQIYRTSFAFRNREFPIENGKALQFIYSSKQTKTKGGLFAGTATTNVFRNSQFKNAMTAIQSQICSPDEHCSCVSNFRTSLGRALC
;
A
#
# COMPACT_ATOMS: atom_id res chain seq x y z
N MET A 1 15.28 1.48 20.21
CA MET A 1 14.23 1.03 19.27
C MET A 1 12.91 1.12 20.00
N THR A 2 11.98 1.97 19.54
CA THR A 2 10.78 2.31 20.31
C THR A 2 9.70 1.26 20.11
N ILE A 3 9.28 0.62 21.20
CA ILE A 3 8.15 -0.31 21.23
C ILE A 3 6.88 0.48 20.90
N LEU A 4 5.94 -0.14 20.15
CA LEU A 4 4.66 0.47 19.82
C LEU A 4 3.86 0.77 21.11
N ASP A 5 3.45 2.02 21.31
CA ASP A 5 2.49 2.38 22.34
C ASP A 5 1.07 2.02 21.87
N VAL A 6 0.60 0.85 22.30
CA VAL A 6 -0.70 0.27 21.91
C VAL A 6 -1.85 1.21 22.27
N GLU A 7 -1.86 1.74 23.50
CA GLU A 7 -2.94 2.57 23.99
C GLU A 7 -3.00 3.91 23.25
N LYS A 8 -1.85 4.50 22.94
CA LYS A 8 -1.81 5.71 22.11
C LYS A 8 -2.35 5.45 20.71
N VAL A 9 -1.95 4.36 20.05
CA VAL A 9 -2.42 4.04 18.68
C VAL A 9 -3.93 3.84 18.65
N VAL A 10 -4.49 3.14 19.64
CA VAL A 10 -5.93 2.92 19.72
C VAL A 10 -6.69 4.22 19.99
N ARG A 11 -6.24 5.04 20.96
CA ARG A 11 -6.84 6.35 21.24
C ARG A 11 -6.81 7.28 20.02
N ASP A 12 -5.67 7.35 19.32
CA ASP A 12 -5.52 8.19 18.13
C ASP A 12 -6.50 7.74 17.03
N PHE A 13 -6.63 6.43 16.80
CA PHE A 13 -7.58 5.88 15.83
C PHE A 13 -9.04 6.16 16.22
N GLU A 14 -9.43 5.93 17.47
CA GLU A 14 -10.78 6.22 17.97
C GLU A 14 -11.12 7.72 17.94
N ALA A 15 -10.13 8.60 18.11
CA ALA A 15 -10.33 10.03 17.94
C ALA A 15 -10.61 10.38 16.46
N MET A 16 -9.86 9.78 15.52
CA MET A 16 -10.07 9.97 14.09
C MET A 16 -11.46 9.48 13.63
N THR A 17 -11.98 8.39 14.20
CA THR A 17 -13.31 7.88 13.80
C THR A 17 -14.47 8.75 14.27
N LYS A 18 -14.28 9.58 15.31
CA LYS A 18 -15.29 10.52 15.80
C LYS A 18 -15.53 11.71 14.87
N ASP A 19 -14.53 12.09 14.07
CA ASP A 19 -14.59 13.21 13.12
C ASP A 19 -14.25 12.75 11.70
N ALA A 20 -14.90 11.66 11.27
CA ALA A 20 -14.59 11.02 10.00
C ALA A 20 -14.84 11.93 8.78
N GLU A 21 -15.83 12.84 8.86
CA GLU A 21 -16.11 13.77 7.77
C GLU A 21 -14.92 14.71 7.53
N ASN A 22 -14.42 15.35 8.59
CA ASN A 22 -13.30 16.26 8.47
C ASN A 22 -12.02 15.53 8.05
N VAL A 23 -11.77 14.33 8.60
CA VAL A 23 -10.65 13.47 8.18
C VAL A 23 -10.71 13.18 6.68
N GLN A 24 -11.89 12.88 6.11
CA GLN A 24 -12.05 12.66 4.67
C GLN A 24 -11.82 13.96 3.86
N ARG A 25 -12.33 15.10 4.32
CA ARG A 25 -12.13 16.40 3.66
C ARG A 25 -10.65 16.80 3.59
N GLU A 26 -9.93 16.70 4.71
CA GLU A 26 -8.51 17.00 4.76
C GLU A 26 -7.69 15.97 3.95
N THR A 27 -8.07 14.69 3.97
CA THR A 27 -7.41 13.67 3.15
C THR A 27 -7.55 13.99 1.65
N LEU A 28 -8.76 14.33 1.19
CA LEU A 28 -8.99 14.74 -0.20
C LEU A 28 -8.14 15.96 -0.55
N LYS A 29 -8.15 16.99 0.30
CA LYS A 29 -7.36 18.20 0.10
C LYS A 29 -5.88 17.89 -0.07
N LEU A 30 -5.29 17.09 0.83
CA LEU A 30 -3.88 16.67 0.74
C LEU A 30 -3.58 15.90 -0.56
N ILE A 31 -4.46 14.99 -0.97
CA ILE A 31 -4.33 14.26 -2.23
C ILE A 31 -4.33 15.25 -3.42
N LEU A 32 -5.21 16.24 -3.42
CA LEU A 32 -5.32 17.19 -4.54
C LEU A 32 -4.15 18.19 -4.56
N GLU A 33 -3.69 18.66 -3.40
CA GLU A 33 -2.50 19.52 -3.29
C GLU A 33 -1.25 18.80 -3.81
N GLU A 34 -1.04 17.55 -3.41
CA GLU A 34 0.12 16.75 -3.81
C GLU A 34 0.12 16.40 -5.30
N ASN A 35 -1.06 16.23 -5.88
CA ASN A 35 -1.21 15.73 -7.25
C ASN A 35 -1.62 16.80 -8.26
N GLY A 36 -1.73 18.08 -7.85
CA GLY A 36 -2.20 19.17 -8.71
C GLY A 36 -1.36 19.39 -9.99
N CYS A 37 -0.09 18.97 -9.98
CA CYS A 37 0.80 19.00 -11.15
C CYS A 37 0.70 17.77 -12.05
N ALA A 38 -0.06 16.73 -11.66
CA ALA A 38 -0.21 15.52 -12.44
C ALA A 38 -1.02 15.80 -13.71
N GLU A 39 -0.54 15.27 -14.84
CA GLU A 39 -1.17 15.43 -16.15
C GLU A 39 -2.68 15.11 -16.11
N TYR A 40 -3.07 14.05 -15.39
CA TYR A 40 -4.46 13.65 -15.25
C TYR A 40 -5.35 14.75 -14.65
N LEU A 41 -4.94 15.39 -13.56
CA LEU A 41 -5.73 16.45 -12.91
C LEU A 41 -5.70 17.75 -13.70
N GLN A 42 -4.59 18.06 -14.38
CA GLN A 42 -4.48 19.20 -15.28
C GLN A 42 -5.45 19.08 -16.46
N ASN A 43 -5.55 17.89 -17.06
CA ASN A 43 -6.46 17.63 -18.19
C ASN A 43 -7.95 17.71 -17.79
N LEU A 44 -8.28 17.52 -16.51
CA LEU A 44 -9.65 17.62 -15.98
C LEU A 44 -10.04 19.05 -15.59
N GLY A 45 -9.15 20.03 -15.73
CA GLY A 45 -9.45 21.43 -15.43
C GLY A 45 -9.69 21.72 -13.96
N LEU A 46 -9.15 20.88 -13.06
CA LEU A 46 -9.29 21.11 -11.61
C LEU A 46 -8.53 22.38 -11.19
N ASN A 47 -7.47 22.77 -11.91
CA ASN A 47 -6.76 24.04 -11.78
C ASN A 47 -6.28 24.34 -10.35
N GLY A 48 -5.79 23.31 -9.64
CA GLY A 48 -5.28 23.44 -8.27
C GLY A 48 -6.36 23.63 -7.20
N ARG A 49 -7.65 23.52 -7.54
CA ARG A 49 -8.74 23.52 -6.55
C ARG A 49 -8.72 22.22 -5.75
N THR A 50 -8.91 22.34 -4.45
CA THR A 50 -8.78 21.23 -3.50
C THR A 50 -10.08 20.96 -2.72
N ASP A 51 -11.13 21.73 -2.99
CA ASP A 51 -12.42 21.58 -2.34
C ASP A 51 -13.23 20.41 -2.93
N PRO A 52 -14.05 19.72 -2.12
CA PRO A 52 -14.81 18.56 -2.57
C PRO A 52 -15.81 18.87 -3.69
N GLU A 53 -16.29 20.11 -3.78
CA GLU A 53 -17.35 20.50 -4.70
C GLU A 53 -16.78 20.68 -6.11
N SER A 54 -15.63 21.34 -6.23
CA SER A 54 -14.83 21.38 -7.45
C SER A 54 -14.35 19.98 -7.88
N PHE A 55 -13.92 19.14 -6.93
CA PHE A 55 -13.50 17.78 -7.24
C PHE A 55 -14.63 16.96 -7.88
N LYS A 56 -15.82 16.95 -7.28
CA LYS A 56 -17.00 16.23 -7.81
C LYS A 56 -17.45 16.78 -9.18
N ALA A 57 -17.32 18.08 -9.40
CA ALA A 57 -17.73 18.72 -10.65
C ALA A 57 -16.76 18.43 -11.81
N CYS A 58 -15.46 18.28 -11.53
CA CYS A 58 -14.41 18.16 -12.56
C CYS A 58 -13.89 16.74 -12.75
N VAL A 59 -13.86 15.91 -11.71
CA VAL A 59 -13.24 14.58 -11.77
C VAL A 59 -14.33 13.52 -11.97
N PRO A 60 -14.38 12.86 -13.15
CA PRO A 60 -15.40 11.86 -13.42
C PRO A 60 -15.16 10.57 -12.62
N LEU A 61 -16.23 9.83 -12.37
CA LEU A 61 -16.11 8.44 -11.93
C LEU A 61 -15.56 7.60 -13.09
N VAL A 62 -14.43 6.92 -12.84
CA VAL A 62 -13.70 6.15 -13.85
C VAL A 62 -13.52 4.71 -13.45
N THR A 63 -13.34 3.86 -14.46
CA THR A 63 -12.92 2.47 -14.30
C THR A 63 -11.42 2.34 -14.54
N HIS A 64 -10.87 1.17 -14.20
CA HIS A 64 -9.47 0.85 -14.52
C HIS A 64 -9.18 0.96 -16.02
N LYS A 65 -10.14 0.62 -16.90
CA LYS A 65 -9.97 0.70 -18.36
C LYS A 65 -9.71 2.13 -18.83
N ASP A 66 -10.33 3.11 -18.18
CA ASP A 66 -10.19 4.53 -18.53
C ASP A 66 -8.81 5.07 -18.11
N LEU A 67 -8.24 4.52 -17.03
CA LEU A 67 -6.92 4.88 -16.51
C LEU A 67 -5.77 4.08 -17.16
N GLU A 68 -6.06 2.94 -17.78
CA GLU A 68 -5.07 2.04 -18.36
C GLU A 68 -4.07 2.73 -19.30
N PRO A 69 -4.46 3.67 -20.19
CA PRO A 69 -3.50 4.38 -21.03
C PRO A 69 -2.44 5.16 -20.24
N TYR A 70 -2.86 5.82 -19.15
CA TYR A 70 -1.97 6.55 -18.26
C TYR A 70 -1.05 5.60 -17.48
N ILE A 71 -1.61 4.50 -16.96
CA ILE A 71 -0.87 3.48 -16.21
C ILE A 71 0.20 2.82 -17.10
N GLN A 72 -0.13 2.52 -18.36
CA GLN A 72 0.82 1.93 -19.31
C GLN A 72 1.95 2.90 -19.65
N ARG A 73 1.67 4.21 -19.76
CA ARG A 73 2.73 5.22 -19.96
C ARG A 73 3.69 5.29 -18.78
N VAL A 74 3.18 5.22 -17.55
CA VAL A 74 4.02 5.08 -16.35
C VAL A 74 4.84 3.80 -16.41
N ALA A 75 4.18 2.65 -16.67
CA ALA A 75 4.85 1.35 -16.74
C ALA A 75 5.95 1.30 -17.82
N ASN A 76 5.80 2.07 -18.90
CA ASN A 76 6.77 2.19 -19.98
C ASN A 76 7.86 3.24 -19.72
N GLY A 77 7.80 3.99 -18.61
CA GLY A 77 8.81 4.98 -18.23
C GLY A 77 8.70 6.32 -18.97
N VAL A 78 7.51 6.67 -19.49
CA VAL A 78 7.31 7.90 -20.29
C VAL A 78 7.44 9.16 -19.45
N SER A 79 6.80 9.19 -18.28
CA SER A 79 6.89 10.30 -17.33
C SER A 79 6.46 9.84 -15.93
N PRO A 80 7.11 10.32 -14.86
CA PRO A 80 6.72 10.01 -13.49
C PRO A 80 5.47 10.77 -13.03
N THR A 81 5.12 11.92 -13.62
CA THR A 81 4.08 12.85 -13.13
C THR A 81 2.77 12.77 -13.91
N ILE A 82 2.37 11.56 -14.32
CA ILE A 82 1.15 11.35 -15.12
C ILE A 82 -0.09 11.31 -14.23
N LEU A 83 -0.08 10.44 -13.21
CA LEU A 83 -1.21 10.19 -12.33
C LEU A 83 -1.04 10.79 -10.93
N THR A 84 0.19 11.09 -10.54
CA THR A 84 0.53 11.58 -9.20
C THR A 84 1.77 12.46 -9.25
N GLY A 85 1.89 13.40 -8.30
CA GLY A 85 3.09 14.20 -8.11
C GLY A 85 4.24 13.43 -7.44
N LYS A 86 3.95 12.30 -6.78
CA LYS A 86 4.96 11.45 -6.14
C LYS A 86 5.46 10.34 -7.08
N PRO A 87 6.75 9.98 -7.04
CA PRO A 87 7.28 8.89 -7.85
C PRO A 87 6.58 7.55 -7.58
N ILE A 88 6.20 6.86 -8.65
CA ILE A 88 5.72 5.47 -8.58
C ILE A 88 6.94 4.55 -8.53
N THR A 89 7.06 3.77 -7.46
CA THR A 89 8.24 2.94 -7.19
C THR A 89 8.06 1.50 -7.66
N THR A 90 6.83 0.99 -7.64
CA THR A 90 6.47 -0.35 -8.13
C THR A 90 5.06 -0.36 -8.72
N ILE A 91 4.68 -1.47 -9.34
CA ILE A 91 3.32 -1.73 -9.82
C ILE A 91 2.77 -2.95 -9.08
N SER A 92 1.55 -2.83 -8.58
CA SER A 92 0.77 -3.92 -8.01
C SER A 92 -0.09 -4.58 -9.07
N LEU A 93 -0.04 -5.91 -9.13
CA LEU A 93 -0.90 -6.75 -9.95
C LEU A 93 -2.16 -7.09 -9.14
N SER A 94 -3.31 -6.64 -9.61
CA SER A 94 -4.60 -7.06 -9.05
C SER A 94 -4.92 -8.50 -9.47
N SER A 95 -5.64 -9.24 -8.62
CA SER A 95 -6.25 -10.53 -9.00
C SER A 95 -7.37 -10.37 -10.02
N GLY A 96 -7.99 -9.17 -10.10
CA GLY A 96 -8.94 -8.84 -11.14
C GLY A 96 -8.24 -8.68 -12.50
N THR A 97 -8.84 -9.26 -13.54
CA THR A 97 -8.32 -9.16 -14.91
C THR A 97 -9.14 -8.19 -15.76
N THR A 98 -8.50 -7.54 -16.72
CA THR A 98 -9.14 -6.84 -17.83
C THR A 98 -8.68 -7.52 -19.12
N GLN A 99 -9.61 -8.11 -19.88
CA GLN A 99 -9.27 -8.86 -21.11
C GLN A 99 -8.22 -9.96 -20.89
N GLY A 100 -8.29 -10.66 -19.75
CA GLY A 100 -7.36 -11.75 -19.42
C GLY A 100 -5.97 -11.31 -18.93
N LYS A 101 -5.69 -10.00 -18.85
CA LYS A 101 -4.44 -9.47 -18.29
C LYS A 101 -4.66 -8.94 -16.86
N PRO A 102 -3.73 -9.16 -15.92
CA PRO A 102 -3.80 -8.57 -14.59
C PRO A 102 -3.84 -7.04 -14.66
N LYS A 103 -4.69 -6.41 -13.85
CA LYS A 103 -4.76 -4.95 -13.78
C LYS A 103 -3.52 -4.42 -13.06
N PHE A 104 -2.84 -3.46 -13.70
CA PHE A 104 -1.74 -2.74 -13.09
C PHE A 104 -2.28 -1.62 -12.21
N VAL A 105 -1.79 -1.53 -10.99
CA VAL A 105 -2.12 -0.49 -10.02
C VAL A 105 -0.82 0.17 -9.57
N PRO A 106 -0.62 1.48 -9.80
CA PRO A 106 0.54 2.20 -9.32
C PRO A 106 0.75 2.05 -7.80
N PHE A 107 1.99 1.88 -7.37
CA PHE A 107 2.37 1.76 -5.97
C PHE A 107 3.55 2.69 -5.66
N ASN A 108 3.43 3.48 -4.61
CA ASN A 108 4.47 4.41 -4.14
C ASN A 108 4.72 4.25 -2.64
N ASP A 109 5.67 5.02 -2.11
CA ASP A 109 6.07 4.94 -0.71
C ASP A 109 4.99 5.44 0.25
N GLU A 110 4.07 6.30 -0.20
CA GLU A 110 2.95 6.76 0.64
C GLU A 110 1.94 5.63 0.90
N LEU A 111 1.65 4.83 -0.12
CA LEU A 111 0.84 3.64 0.02
C LEU A 111 1.51 2.61 0.96
N MET A 112 2.85 2.49 0.90
CA MET A 112 3.60 1.66 1.84
C MET A 112 3.42 2.14 3.29
N LYS A 113 3.60 3.43 3.56
CA LYS A 113 3.43 4.01 4.91
C LYS A 113 2.02 3.78 5.45
N THR A 114 1.00 4.06 4.65
CA THR A 114 -0.41 3.87 5.04
C THR A 114 -0.69 2.39 5.32
N THR A 115 -0.15 1.49 4.50
CA THR A 115 -0.24 0.04 4.75
C THR A 115 0.38 -0.32 6.10
N LEU A 116 1.59 0.17 6.42
CA LEU A 116 2.23 -0.11 7.71
C LEU A 116 1.45 0.45 8.90
N GLN A 117 0.79 1.61 8.73
CA GLN A 117 -0.13 2.14 9.74
C GLN A 117 -1.30 1.19 9.99
N ILE A 118 -1.90 0.62 8.94
CA ILE A 118 -2.97 -0.39 9.08
C ILE A 118 -2.47 -1.61 9.88
N TYR A 119 -1.26 -2.11 9.58
CA TYR A 119 -0.68 -3.22 10.34
C TYR A 119 -0.50 -2.89 11.83
N ARG A 120 -0.01 -1.68 12.14
CA ARG A 120 0.18 -1.22 13.53
C ARG A 120 -1.14 -1.08 14.26
N THR A 121 -2.14 -0.44 13.64
CA THR A 121 -3.47 -0.29 14.23
C THR A 121 -4.13 -1.64 14.46
N SER A 122 -4.10 -2.53 13.47
CA SER A 122 -4.65 -3.89 13.59
C SER A 122 -3.96 -4.70 14.69
N PHE A 123 -2.64 -4.56 14.83
CA PHE A 123 -1.91 -5.17 15.94
C PHE A 123 -2.33 -4.58 17.28
N ALA A 124 -2.39 -3.25 17.41
CA ALA A 124 -2.73 -2.57 18.67
C ALA A 124 -4.10 -3.02 19.20
N PHE A 125 -5.14 -3.04 18.35
CA PHE A 125 -6.46 -3.54 18.77
C PHE A 125 -6.43 -5.01 19.20
N ARG A 126 -5.77 -5.89 18.43
CA ARG A 126 -5.69 -7.33 18.79
C ARG A 126 -4.92 -7.55 20.08
N ASN A 127 -3.79 -6.86 20.25
CA ASN A 127 -2.94 -7.04 21.42
C ASN A 127 -3.54 -6.43 22.69
N ARG A 128 -4.44 -5.44 22.56
CA ARG A 128 -5.20 -4.90 23.69
C ARG A 128 -6.16 -5.96 24.27
N GLU A 129 -6.86 -6.69 23.41
CA GLU A 129 -7.84 -7.72 23.82
C GLU A 129 -7.18 -9.07 24.12
N PHE A 130 -6.12 -9.41 23.38
CA PHE A 130 -5.38 -10.67 23.49
C PHE A 130 -3.86 -10.40 23.54
N PRO A 131 -3.33 -10.00 24.70
CA PRO A 131 -1.91 -9.67 24.84
C PRO A 131 -1.02 -10.87 24.51
N ILE A 132 -0.03 -10.66 23.65
CA ILE A 132 1.02 -11.64 23.37
C ILE A 132 2.17 -11.33 24.33
N GLU A 133 2.35 -12.15 25.36
CA GLU A 133 3.44 -11.99 26.34
C GLU A 133 4.75 -12.63 25.85
N ASN A 134 4.90 -13.94 26.04
CA ASN A 134 6.11 -14.69 25.65
C ASN A 134 5.84 -15.64 24.46
N GLY A 135 5.00 -15.19 23.53
CA GLY A 135 4.58 -15.97 22.36
C GLY A 135 5.20 -15.49 21.05
N LYS A 136 5.27 -16.39 20.06
CA LYS A 136 5.58 -16.06 18.66
C LYS A 136 4.39 -16.34 17.77
N ALA A 137 4.28 -15.62 16.66
CA ALA A 137 3.21 -15.83 15.70
C ALA A 137 3.69 -16.77 14.57
N LEU A 138 2.98 -17.88 14.36
CA LEU A 138 3.17 -18.67 13.15
C LEU A 138 2.43 -18.02 11.99
N GLN A 139 3.16 -17.55 10.97
CA GLN A 139 2.59 -16.87 9.81
C GLN A 139 3.10 -17.44 8.49
N PHE A 140 2.16 -17.83 7.62
CA PHE A 140 2.43 -18.30 6.26
C PHE A 140 2.32 -17.14 5.27
N ILE A 141 3.36 -16.31 5.23
CA ILE A 141 3.45 -15.14 4.34
C ILE A 141 4.18 -15.51 3.05
N TYR A 142 3.61 -15.24 1.88
CA TYR A 142 4.25 -15.58 0.61
C TYR A 142 4.50 -14.35 -0.26
N SER A 143 5.67 -14.31 -0.88
CA SER A 143 6.02 -13.34 -1.93
C SER A 143 6.02 -14.06 -3.28
N SER A 144 5.39 -13.47 -4.29
CA SER A 144 5.41 -13.98 -5.65
C SER A 144 6.65 -13.50 -6.40
N LYS A 145 6.94 -14.12 -7.55
CA LYS A 145 7.93 -13.58 -8.49
C LYS A 145 7.48 -12.19 -8.98
N GLN A 146 8.40 -11.25 -9.04
CA GLN A 146 8.19 -9.95 -9.69
C GLN A 146 8.70 -10.00 -11.13
N THR A 147 8.03 -9.27 -12.02
CA THR A 147 8.50 -9.00 -13.38
C THR A 147 8.93 -7.54 -13.48
N LYS A 148 9.71 -7.19 -14.51
CA LYS A 148 10.03 -5.79 -14.80
C LYS A 148 9.15 -5.30 -15.94
N THR A 149 8.62 -4.09 -15.82
CA THR A 149 7.95 -3.40 -16.92
C THR A 149 8.99 -2.87 -17.91
N LYS A 150 8.55 -2.38 -19.08
CA LYS A 150 9.44 -1.79 -20.08
C LYS A 150 10.21 -0.58 -19.54
N GLY A 151 9.57 0.22 -18.69
CA GLY A 151 10.18 1.36 -17.98
C GLY A 151 11.04 0.97 -16.78
N GLY A 152 11.24 -0.33 -16.52
CA GLY A 152 12.12 -0.80 -15.45
C GLY A 152 11.49 -0.92 -14.06
N LEU A 153 10.22 -0.55 -13.88
CA LEU A 153 9.51 -0.72 -12.61
C LEU A 153 9.29 -2.21 -12.33
N PHE A 154 9.41 -2.60 -11.06
CA PHE A 154 9.01 -3.95 -10.64
C PHE A 154 7.49 -4.04 -10.54
N ALA A 155 6.93 -5.11 -11.10
CA ALA A 155 5.52 -5.47 -11.03
C ALA A 155 5.35 -6.80 -10.28
N GLY A 156 4.50 -6.82 -9.25
CA GLY A 156 4.20 -8.00 -8.45
C GLY A 156 2.88 -7.84 -7.71
N THR A 157 2.43 -8.82 -6.93
CA THR A 157 1.22 -8.63 -6.11
C THR A 157 1.43 -7.53 -5.08
N ALA A 158 0.35 -6.89 -4.62
CA ALA A 158 0.43 -5.86 -3.57
C ALA A 158 1.16 -6.38 -2.31
N THR A 159 0.85 -7.61 -1.90
CA THR A 159 1.51 -8.29 -0.78
C THR A 159 3.02 -8.49 -1.03
N THR A 160 3.42 -8.86 -2.24
CA THR A 160 4.84 -9.00 -2.60
C THR A 160 5.57 -7.67 -2.51
N ASN A 161 4.96 -6.58 -2.98
CA ASN A 161 5.56 -5.24 -2.89
C ASN A 161 5.74 -4.82 -1.42
N VAL A 162 4.80 -5.17 -0.54
CA VAL A 162 4.89 -4.92 0.91
C VAL A 162 5.98 -5.77 1.56
N PHE A 163 5.95 -7.09 1.39
CA PHE A 163 6.83 -8.01 2.12
C PHE A 163 8.31 -7.89 1.70
N ARG A 164 8.58 -7.48 0.46
CA ARG A 164 9.94 -7.24 -0.02
C ARG A 164 10.46 -5.85 0.35
N ASN A 165 9.62 -4.96 0.85
CA ASN A 165 10.04 -3.62 1.27
C ASN A 165 10.76 -3.69 2.62
N SER A 166 11.91 -3.02 2.74
CA SER A 166 12.69 -2.99 3.99
C SER A 166 11.93 -2.38 5.17
N GLN A 167 11.01 -1.45 4.92
CA GLN A 167 10.18 -0.83 5.94
C GLN A 167 9.24 -1.84 6.62
N PHE A 168 8.82 -2.89 5.91
CA PHE A 168 7.97 -3.94 6.47
C PHE A 168 8.68 -4.68 7.61
N LYS A 169 9.95 -5.06 7.42
CA LYS A 169 10.74 -5.72 8.46
C LYS A 169 10.85 -4.87 9.72
N ASN A 170 11.20 -3.60 9.56
CA ASN A 170 11.30 -2.65 10.67
C ASN A 170 9.98 -2.51 11.43
N ALA A 171 8.86 -2.46 10.70
CA ALA A 171 7.53 -2.39 11.30
C ALA A 171 7.14 -3.67 12.05
N MET A 172 7.43 -4.86 11.50
CA MET A 172 7.11 -6.14 12.15
C MET A 172 7.90 -6.33 13.45
N THR A 173 9.16 -5.90 13.49
CA THR A 173 9.95 -5.90 14.73
C THR A 173 9.39 -4.93 15.77
N ALA A 174 8.95 -3.74 15.34
CA ALA A 174 8.40 -2.72 16.26
C ALA A 174 7.07 -3.13 16.92
N ILE A 175 6.28 -3.98 16.27
CA ILE A 175 5.03 -4.54 16.82
C ILE A 175 5.24 -5.89 17.51
N GLN A 176 6.48 -6.30 17.77
CA GLN A 176 6.83 -7.57 18.43
C GLN A 176 6.20 -8.82 17.79
N SER A 177 5.79 -8.74 16.53
CA SER A 177 5.28 -9.87 15.75
C SER A 177 6.47 -10.71 15.25
N GLN A 178 7.23 -11.31 16.18
CA GLN A 178 8.27 -12.26 15.82
C GLN A 178 7.61 -13.47 15.16
N ILE A 179 7.89 -13.67 13.88
CA ILE A 179 7.38 -14.79 13.10
C ILE A 179 8.24 -16.02 13.44
N CYS A 180 7.62 -17.20 13.59
CA CYS A 180 8.36 -18.45 13.85
C CYS A 180 9.31 -18.83 12.71
N SER A 181 9.01 -18.39 11.48
CA SER A 181 9.78 -18.69 10.27
C SER A 181 10.96 -17.73 10.06
N PRO A 182 12.16 -18.23 9.70
CA PRO A 182 13.32 -17.40 9.38
C PRO A 182 13.05 -16.42 8.22
N ASP A 183 13.68 -15.24 8.27
CA ASP A 183 13.58 -14.16 7.28
C ASP A 183 13.85 -14.61 5.83
N GLU A 184 14.75 -15.59 5.67
CA GLU A 184 15.11 -16.19 4.38
C GLU A 184 13.90 -16.85 3.71
N HIS A 185 12.95 -17.38 4.49
CA HIS A 185 11.74 -18.01 3.94
C HIS A 185 10.68 -16.97 3.52
N CYS A 186 10.64 -15.77 4.14
CA CYS A 186 9.69 -14.68 3.83
C CYS A 186 9.91 -14.03 2.47
N SER A 187 11.16 -13.98 2.03
CA SER A 187 11.56 -13.36 0.76
C SER A 187 11.58 -14.33 -0.43
N CYS A 188 11.43 -15.64 -0.17
CA CYS A 188 11.46 -16.67 -1.20
C CYS A 188 10.14 -16.76 -1.97
N VAL A 189 10.24 -17.09 -3.26
CA VAL A 189 9.09 -17.37 -4.13
C VAL A 189 8.33 -18.58 -3.57
N SER A 190 7.02 -18.45 -3.40
CA SER A 190 6.16 -19.53 -2.88
C SER A 190 6.33 -20.83 -3.66
N ASN A 191 6.85 -21.85 -2.99
CA ASN A 191 6.90 -23.23 -3.48
C ASN A 191 6.70 -24.23 -2.33
N PHE A 192 6.48 -25.50 -2.67
CA PHE A 192 6.23 -26.56 -1.69
C PHE A 192 7.32 -26.64 -0.59
N ARG A 193 8.59 -26.40 -0.96
CA ARG A 193 9.72 -26.40 0.00
C ARG A 193 9.62 -25.24 0.99
N THR A 194 9.23 -24.04 0.54
CA THR A 194 9.03 -22.89 1.44
C THR A 194 7.82 -23.07 2.36
N SER A 195 6.76 -23.72 1.90
CA SER A 195 5.60 -24.04 2.76
C SER A 195 5.95 -25.11 3.79
N LEU A 196 6.64 -26.17 3.38
CA LEU A 196 7.08 -27.25 4.26
C LEU A 196 8.11 -26.76 5.29
N GLY A 197 9.10 -25.96 4.87
CA GLY A 197 10.10 -25.38 5.77
C GLY A 197 9.48 -24.51 6.87
N ARG A 198 8.40 -23.79 6.56
CA ARG A 198 7.66 -22.98 7.55
C ARG A 198 6.78 -23.80 8.49
N ALA A 199 6.19 -24.89 8.00
CA ALA A 199 5.41 -25.79 8.83
C ALA A 199 6.27 -26.59 9.82
N LEU A 200 7.57 -26.73 9.51
CA LEU A 200 8.56 -27.40 10.35
C LEU A 200 9.29 -26.47 11.34
N CYS A 201 9.04 -25.15 11.29
CA CYS A 201 9.59 -24.14 12.21
C CYS A 201 8.59 -23.79 13.30
#